data_AF-A0A3D3FFV8-F1
#
_entry.id   AF-A0A3D3FFV8-F1
#
_cell.length_a   1.000
_cell.length_b   1.000
_cell.length_c   1.000
_cell.angle_alpha   90.00
_cell.angle_beta   90.00
_cell.angle_gamma   90.00
#
_symmetry.space_group_name_H-M   'P 1'
#
loop_
_entity.id
_entity.type
_entity.pdbx_description
1 polymer ?
#
loop_
_entity_poly.entity_id
_entity_poly.type
_entity_poly.pdbx_seq_one_letter_code
_entity_poly.pdbx_strand_id
1 'polypeptide(L)'
;MAAKYIFVTGGVVSGLGKGITAASLGRLLKARGLRVTMQKFDPYLNVDPGTMNPFQHGEVFVTDDGAETDLDLGHYERFIDESLSQNSNVTSGRIYYNVIQKERNGDYGGSTVQVIPHITNEIKERISATRDNVDVAIIEVGGTVG
;
A
#
# COMPACT_ATOMS: atom_id res chain seq x y z
N MET A 1 20.54 5.71 -8.94
CA MET A 1 20.30 6.36 -7.63
C MET A 1 19.34 5.48 -6.85
N ALA A 2 19.46 5.36 -5.53
CA ALA A 2 18.48 4.61 -4.75
C ALA A 2 17.14 5.38 -4.67
N ALA A 3 16.01 4.67 -4.80
CA ALA A 3 14.67 5.24 -4.70
C ALA A 3 14.50 5.99 -3.37
N LYS A 4 13.83 7.15 -3.42
CA LYS A 4 13.45 7.93 -2.23
C LYS A 4 12.04 7.53 -1.79
N TYR A 5 11.79 7.54 -0.49
CA TYR A 5 10.48 7.22 0.07
C TYR A 5 9.86 8.46 0.69
N ILE A 6 8.59 8.72 0.37
CA ILE A 6 7.76 9.76 0.99
C ILE A 6 6.62 9.04 1.70
N PHE A 7 6.61 9.06 3.03
CA PHE A 7 5.51 8.52 3.82
C PHE A 7 4.46 9.62 4.05
N VAL A 8 3.22 9.34 3.66
CA VAL A 8 2.08 10.22 3.87
C VAL A 8 1.21 9.63 4.97
N THR A 9 1.11 10.35 6.10
CA THR A 9 0.29 9.96 7.26
C THR A 9 -0.79 11.01 7.51
N GLY A 10 -1.85 10.64 8.24
CA GLY A 10 -2.92 11.56 8.64
C GLY A 10 -3.04 11.67 10.14
N GLY A 11 -3.29 12.87 10.65
CA GLY A 11 -3.61 13.10 12.05
C GLY A 11 -5.03 13.64 12.21
N VAL A 12 -5.46 13.74 13.47
CA VAL A 12 -6.73 14.36 13.91
C VAL A 12 -7.97 13.55 13.52
N VAL A 13 -8.31 13.46 12.23
CA VAL A 13 -9.51 12.75 11.75
C VAL A 13 -9.28 12.11 10.38
N SER A 14 -10.02 11.03 10.10
CA SER A 14 -10.10 10.42 8.78
C SER A 14 -10.91 11.28 7.79
N GLY A 15 -10.75 11.07 6.49
CA GLY A 15 -11.53 11.77 5.46
C GLY A 15 -10.98 13.13 5.01
N LEU A 16 -9.77 13.52 5.43
CA LEU A 16 -9.13 14.80 5.07
C LEU A 16 -8.55 14.86 3.64
N GLY A 17 -8.75 13.83 2.81
CA GLY A 17 -8.22 13.80 1.44
C GLY A 17 -6.73 13.47 1.34
N LYS A 18 -6.23 12.55 2.18
CA LYS A 18 -4.84 12.04 2.11
C LYS A 18 -4.48 11.52 0.72
N GLY A 19 -5.27 10.57 0.19
CA GLY A 19 -5.03 9.96 -1.12
C GLY A 19 -4.95 10.95 -2.26
N ILE A 20 -5.89 11.90 -2.34
CA ILE A 20 -5.87 12.96 -3.37
C ILE A 20 -4.65 13.88 -3.23
N THR A 21 -4.25 14.21 -2.00
CA THR A 21 -3.06 15.05 -1.76
C THR A 21 -1.79 14.31 -2.17
N ALA A 22 -1.67 13.02 -1.82
CA ALA A 22 -0.56 12.16 -2.20
C ALA A 22 -0.48 11.99 -3.73
N ALA A 23 -1.62 11.75 -4.39
CA ALA A 23 -1.72 11.62 -5.83
C ALA A 23 -1.31 12.91 -6.56
N SER A 24 -1.75 14.06 -6.03
CA SER A 24 -1.37 15.38 -6.54
C SER A 24 0.14 15.63 -6.42
N LEU A 25 0.76 15.26 -5.30
CA LEU A 25 2.21 15.31 -5.14
C LEU A 25 2.90 14.40 -6.16
N GLY A 26 2.40 13.17 -6.36
CA GLY A 26 2.90 12.24 -7.38
C GLY A 26 2.87 12.86 -8.79
N ARG A 27 1.76 13.50 -9.16
CA ARG A 27 1.64 14.23 -10.44
C ARG A 27 2.69 15.32 -10.58
N LEU A 28 2.90 16.13 -9.54
CA LEU A 28 3.88 17.22 -9.58
C LEU A 28 5.32 16.70 -9.73
N LEU A 29 5.65 15.58 -9.08
CA LEU A 29 6.96 14.93 -9.22
C LEU A 29 7.15 14.34 -10.62
N LYS A 30 6.12 13.68 -11.16
CA LYS A 30 6.11 13.20 -12.57
C LYS A 30 6.28 14.35 -13.56
N ALA A 31 5.62 15.48 -13.34
CA ALA A 31 5.76 16.68 -14.17
C ALA A 31 7.19 17.27 -14.14
N ARG A 32 7.99 16.93 -13.14
CA ARG A 32 9.43 17.28 -13.06
C ARG A 32 10.34 16.20 -13.67
N GLY A 33 9.79 15.20 -14.35
CA GLY A 33 10.54 14.15 -15.03
C GLY A 33 11.03 13.03 -14.11
N LEU A 34 10.50 12.91 -12.88
CA LEU A 34 10.83 11.82 -11.98
C LEU A 34 9.94 10.61 -12.24
N ARG A 35 10.51 9.41 -12.13
CA ARG A 35 9.74 8.16 -12.12
C ARG A 35 9.15 7.96 -10.74
N VAL A 36 7.82 7.90 -10.66
CA VAL A 36 7.08 7.85 -9.39
C VAL A 36 6.23 6.60 -9.36
N THR A 37 6.19 5.94 -8.21
CA THR A 37 5.20 4.92 -7.89
C THR A 37 4.47 5.29 -6.60
N MET A 38 3.30 4.69 -6.39
CA MET A 38 2.48 4.90 -5.21
C MET A 38 2.03 3.57 -4.61
N GLN A 39 1.94 3.53 -3.29
CA GLN A 39 1.38 2.40 -2.54
C GLN A 39 0.41 2.91 -1.47
N LYS A 40 -0.70 2.19 -1.28
CA LYS A 40 -1.65 2.37 -0.20
C LYS A 40 -1.48 1.24 0.83
N PHE A 41 -1.26 1.61 2.08
CA PHE A 41 -1.25 0.69 3.22
C PHE A 41 -2.54 0.82 4.01
N ASP A 42 -3.42 -0.17 3.89
CA ASP A 42 -4.72 -0.19 4.54
C ASP A 42 -4.68 -0.98 5.87
N PRO A 43 -5.11 -0.38 6.99
CA PRO A 43 -5.01 -1.02 8.30
C PRO A 43 -6.11 -2.08 8.57
N TYR A 44 -7.00 -2.36 7.62
CA TYR A 44 -8.07 -3.34 7.78
C TYR A 44 -7.59 -4.79 7.59
N LEU A 45 -8.37 -5.74 8.11
CA LEU A 45 -8.05 -7.17 8.13
C LEU A 45 -8.54 -7.97 6.91
N ASN A 46 -9.39 -7.40 6.06
CA ASN A 46 -9.71 -8.00 4.78
C ASN A 46 -8.43 -8.17 3.97
N VAL A 47 -8.20 -9.36 3.39
CA VAL A 47 -7.00 -9.65 2.59
C VAL A 47 -6.97 -8.77 1.35
N ASP A 48 -8.13 -8.60 0.74
CA ASP A 48 -8.46 -7.70 -0.36
C ASP A 48 -9.85 -7.08 -0.09
N PRO A 49 -10.22 -5.98 -0.76
CA PRO A 49 -11.52 -5.36 -0.60
C PRO A 49 -12.64 -6.03 -1.41
N GLY A 50 -12.39 -7.10 -2.17
CA GLY A 50 -13.40 -7.80 -2.99
C GLY A 50 -14.56 -8.37 -2.16
N THR A 51 -14.35 -8.55 -0.86
CA THR A 51 -15.37 -9.00 0.11
C THR A 51 -16.16 -7.86 0.78
N MET A 52 -15.81 -6.60 0.52
CA MET A 52 -16.39 -5.44 1.20
C MET A 52 -17.65 -4.96 0.47
N ASN A 53 -18.64 -4.45 1.22
CA ASN A 53 -19.85 -3.90 0.63
C ASN A 53 -19.55 -2.54 -0.04
N PRO A 54 -19.72 -2.39 -1.36
CA PRO A 54 -19.32 -1.18 -2.07
C PRO A 54 -20.16 0.05 -1.69
N PHE A 55 -21.40 -0.15 -1.21
CA PHE A 55 -22.25 0.97 -0.75
C PHE A 55 -21.75 1.59 0.55
N GLN A 56 -20.91 0.89 1.31
CA GLN A 56 -20.37 1.37 2.59
C GLN A 56 -18.91 1.79 2.48
N HIS A 57 -18.15 1.15 1.59
CA HIS A 57 -16.70 1.29 1.51
C HIS A 57 -16.19 1.90 0.20
N GLY A 58 -17.07 2.16 -0.77
CA GLY A 58 -16.72 2.67 -2.08
C GLY A 58 -16.46 1.56 -3.11
N GLU A 59 -16.06 1.97 -4.32
CA GLU A 59 -15.76 1.01 -5.38
C GLU A 59 -14.56 0.11 -5.04
N VAL A 60 -14.54 -1.09 -5.61
CA VAL A 60 -13.34 -1.92 -5.67
C VAL A 60 -12.63 -1.56 -6.97
N PHE A 61 -11.37 -1.12 -6.87
CA PHE A 61 -10.54 -0.83 -8.04
C PHE A 61 -9.82 -2.09 -8.49
N VAL A 62 -9.78 -2.33 -9.80
CA VAL A 62 -9.12 -3.51 -10.38
C VAL A 62 -7.94 -3.07 -11.23
N THR A 63 -6.74 -3.56 -10.91
CA THR A 63 -5.50 -3.30 -11.65
C THR A 63 -5.35 -4.21 -12.87
N ASP A 64 -4.44 -3.87 -13.79
CA ASP A 64 -4.16 -4.66 -15.00
C ASP A 64 -3.73 -6.11 -14.71
N ASP A 65 -3.11 -6.36 -13.55
CA ASP A 65 -2.74 -7.71 -13.09
C ASP A 65 -3.87 -8.47 -12.38
N GLY A 66 -5.10 -7.91 -12.40
CA GLY A 66 -6.32 -8.54 -11.92
C GLY A 66 -6.52 -8.48 -10.40
N ALA A 67 -5.79 -7.61 -9.69
CA ALA A 67 -5.94 -7.47 -8.25
C ALA A 67 -7.14 -6.57 -7.91
N GLU A 68 -7.98 -7.04 -7.00
CA GLU A 68 -9.02 -6.24 -6.35
C GLU A 68 -8.36 -5.40 -5.24
N THR A 69 -8.56 -4.09 -5.28
CA THR A 69 -7.82 -3.12 -4.46
C THR A 69 -8.68 -1.96 -3.99
N ASP A 70 -8.18 -1.21 -3.01
CA ASP A 70 -8.83 0.00 -2.52
C ASP A 70 -8.92 1.07 -3.62
N LEU A 71 -9.99 1.87 -3.59
CA LEU A 71 -10.28 2.90 -4.60
C LEU A 71 -9.18 3.96 -4.75
N ASP A 72 -8.32 4.15 -3.73
CA ASP A 72 -7.22 5.10 -3.80
C ASP A 72 -6.24 4.76 -4.93
N LEU A 73 -6.09 3.48 -5.33
CA LEU A 73 -5.25 3.11 -6.47
C LEU A 73 -5.75 3.75 -7.77
N GLY A 74 -7.07 3.84 -7.95
CA GLY A 74 -7.64 4.56 -9.09
C GLY A 74 -7.28 6.05 -9.05
N HIS A 75 -7.24 6.69 -7.87
CA HIS A 75 -6.76 8.07 -7.76
C HIS A 75 -5.29 8.18 -8.16
N TYR A 76 -4.45 7.24 -7.74
CA TYR A 76 -3.04 7.26 -8.10
C TYR A 76 -2.87 7.11 -9.61
N GLU A 77 -3.40 6.05 -10.22
CA GLU A 77 -3.27 5.80 -11.67
C GLU A 77 -3.73 7.00 -12.50
N ARG A 78 -4.89 7.58 -12.16
CA ARG A 78 -5.42 8.77 -12.86
C ARG A 78 -4.52 10.00 -12.76
N PHE A 79 -3.80 10.18 -11.66
CA PHE A 79 -2.92 11.34 -11.46
C PHE A 79 -1.53 11.10 -12.04
N ILE A 80 -0.90 9.96 -11.72
CA ILE A 80 0.47 9.70 -12.14
C ILE A 80 0.56 9.14 -13.56
N ASP A 81 -0.54 8.64 -14.13
CA ASP A 81 -0.61 8.06 -15.47
C ASP A 81 0.36 6.87 -15.63
N GLU A 82 0.26 5.92 -14.70
CA GLU A 82 1.04 4.68 -14.64
C GLU A 82 0.14 3.55 -14.16
N SER A 83 0.26 2.37 -14.77
CA SER A 83 -0.41 1.15 -14.29
C SER A 83 0.23 0.69 -12.98
N LEU A 84 -0.59 0.56 -11.94
CA LEU A 84 -0.20 -0.02 -10.66
C LEU A 84 -0.50 -1.53 -10.65
N SER A 85 -0.13 -2.20 -9.56
CA SER A 85 -0.25 -3.66 -9.45
C SER A 85 -0.77 -4.07 -8.08
N GLN A 86 -0.96 -5.37 -7.87
CA GLN A 86 -1.24 -5.95 -6.56
C GLN A 86 -0.26 -5.53 -5.45
N ASN A 87 0.95 -5.09 -5.79
CA ASN A 87 1.95 -4.66 -4.82
C ASN A 87 1.73 -3.20 -4.38
N SER A 88 0.86 -2.46 -5.05
CA SER A 88 0.50 -1.08 -4.73
C SER A 88 -0.62 -0.96 -3.71
N ASN A 89 -1.31 -2.05 -3.37
CA ASN A 89 -2.25 -2.08 -2.24
C ASN A 89 -1.82 -3.16 -1.23
N VAL A 90 -1.60 -2.75 0.02
CA VAL A 90 -1.12 -3.61 1.09
C VAL A 90 -2.06 -3.50 2.27
N THR A 91 -2.69 -4.61 2.65
CA THR A 91 -3.64 -4.64 3.77
C THR A 91 -3.00 -5.30 4.99
N SER A 92 -3.46 -4.94 6.19
CA SER A 92 -3.06 -5.67 7.41
C SER A 92 -3.46 -7.14 7.31
N GLY A 93 -4.65 -7.43 6.77
CA GLY A 93 -5.11 -8.78 6.49
C GLY A 93 -4.10 -9.63 5.72
N ARG A 94 -3.62 -9.11 4.59
CA ARG A 94 -2.64 -9.78 3.74
C ARG A 94 -1.31 -9.98 4.44
N ILE A 95 -0.83 -8.98 5.20
CA ILE A 95 0.42 -9.10 5.98
C ILE A 95 0.31 -10.23 7.01
N TYR A 96 -0.75 -10.23 7.83
CA TYR A 96 -0.95 -11.26 8.83
C TYR A 96 -1.13 -12.64 8.19
N TYR A 97 -1.90 -12.74 7.11
CA TYR A 97 -2.06 -13.97 6.35
C TYR A 97 -0.71 -14.54 5.93
N ASN A 98 0.15 -13.75 5.28
CA ASN A 98 1.46 -14.22 4.80
C ASN A 98 2.39 -14.64 5.94
N VAL A 99 2.45 -13.86 7.03
CA VAL A 99 3.28 -14.20 8.19
C VAL A 99 2.80 -15.50 8.84
N ILE A 100 1.49 -15.71 8.96
CA ILE A 100 0.94 -16.96 9.47
C ILE A 100 1.25 -18.13 8.53
N GLN A 101 1.16 -17.94 7.21
CA GLN A 101 1.53 -18.98 6.24
C GLN A 101 3.01 -19.35 6.33
N LYS A 102 3.92 -18.36 6.35
CA LYS A 102 5.37 -18.57 6.57
C LYS A 102 5.63 -19.34 7.86
N GLU A 103 4.92 -19.00 8.92
CA GLU A 103 5.04 -19.70 10.20
C GLU A 103 4.59 -21.16 10.12
N ARG A 104 3.43 -21.43 9.52
CA ARG A 104 2.93 -22.81 9.31
C ARG A 104 3.84 -23.65 8.39
N ASN A 105 4.57 -23.01 7.48
CA ASN A 105 5.55 -23.66 6.61
C ASN A 105 6.90 -23.92 7.31
N GLY A 106 7.10 -23.42 8.53
CA GLY A 106 8.33 -23.59 9.29
C GLY A 106 9.42 -22.57 8.98
N ASP A 107 9.12 -21.50 8.23
CA ASP A 107 10.10 -20.51 7.75
C ASP A 107 10.79 -19.75 8.89
N TYR A 108 10.19 -19.72 10.07
CA TYR A 108 10.75 -19.08 11.27
C TYR A 108 11.53 -20.04 12.20
N GLY A 109 11.75 -21.29 11.77
CA GLY A 109 12.66 -22.22 12.44
C GLY A 109 12.26 -22.58 13.89
N GLY A 110 10.96 -22.62 14.19
CA GLY A 110 10.43 -22.90 15.53
C GLY A 110 10.49 -21.73 16.52
N SER A 111 10.87 -20.54 16.06
CA SER A 111 10.88 -19.33 16.89
C SER A 111 9.47 -18.81 17.17
N THR A 112 9.29 -18.09 18.28
CA THR A 112 8.05 -17.35 18.55
C THR A 112 7.87 -16.23 17.52
N VAL A 113 6.77 -16.27 16.78
CA VAL A 113 6.39 -15.21 15.84
C VAL A 113 5.68 -14.08 16.57
N GLN A 114 6.08 -12.85 16.26
CA GLN A 114 5.72 -11.62 16.99
C GLN A 114 5.51 -10.47 16.01
N VAL A 115 4.76 -9.44 16.45
CA VAL A 115 4.56 -8.21 15.66
C VAL A 115 5.90 -7.57 15.28
N ILE A 116 6.79 -7.42 16.26
CA ILE A 116 8.17 -7.01 16.02
C ILE A 116 9.06 -8.23 16.27
N PRO A 117 9.89 -8.66 15.30
CA PRO A 117 10.13 -8.04 13.99
C PRO A 117 9.29 -8.63 12.85
N HIS A 118 8.54 -9.71 13.02
CA HIS A 118 8.04 -10.51 11.89
C HIS A 118 7.00 -9.77 11.03
N ILE A 119 6.00 -9.16 11.66
CA ILE A 119 4.99 -8.34 10.95
C ILE A 119 5.64 -7.08 10.38
N THR A 120 6.50 -6.40 11.14
CA THR A 120 7.18 -5.19 10.64
C THR A 120 8.20 -5.47 9.55
N ASN A 121 8.79 -6.67 9.50
CA ASN A 121 9.63 -7.12 8.40
C ASN A 121 8.81 -7.38 7.13
N GLU A 122 7.67 -8.08 7.23
CA GLU A 122 6.76 -8.24 6.09
C GLU A 122 6.31 -6.87 5.55
N ILE A 123 5.97 -5.91 6.41
CA ILE A 123 5.64 -4.53 5.98
C ILE A 123 6.80 -3.90 5.21
N LYS A 124 8.04 -3.99 5.70
CA LYS A 124 9.23 -3.44 5.02
C LYS A 124 9.52 -4.14 3.68
N GLU A 125 9.29 -5.45 3.61
CA GLU A 125 9.39 -6.23 2.36
C GLU A 125 8.38 -5.70 1.34
N ARG A 126 7.13 -5.45 1.75
CA ARG A 126 6.07 -4.89 0.89
C ARG A 126 6.37 -3.48 0.40
N ILE A 127 6.91 -2.61 1.25
CA ILE A 127 7.36 -1.26 0.86
C ILE A 127 8.47 -1.36 -0.21
N SER A 128 9.34 -2.37 -0.09
CA SER A 128 10.46 -2.54 -1.02
C SER A 128 10.04 -3.16 -2.36
N ALA A 129 8.85 -3.74 -2.47
CA ALA A 129 8.41 -4.50 -3.63
C ALA A 129 8.14 -3.65 -4.89
N THR A 130 7.94 -2.34 -4.75
CA THR A 130 7.67 -1.42 -5.87
C THR A 130 8.84 -0.47 -6.18
N ARG A 131 10.00 -0.68 -5.54
CA ARG A 131 11.13 0.27 -5.60
C ARG A 131 11.99 0.17 -6.87
N ASP A 132 11.76 -0.83 -7.71
CA ASP A 132 12.58 -1.06 -8.89
C ASP A 132 12.25 -0.03 -9.98
N ASN A 133 13.29 0.55 -10.59
CA ASN A 133 13.17 1.54 -11.66
C ASN A 133 12.35 2.80 -11.31
N VAL A 134 12.24 3.17 -10.03
CA VAL A 134 11.60 4.42 -9.59
C VAL A 134 12.59 5.36 -8.91
N ASP A 135 12.35 6.66 -9.02
CA ASP A 135 13.11 7.70 -8.34
C ASP A 135 12.47 8.04 -6.99
N VAL A 136 11.13 8.04 -6.92
CA VAL A 136 10.34 8.31 -5.71
C VAL A 136 9.19 7.31 -5.55
N ALA A 137 9.08 6.69 -4.37
CA ALA A 137 7.94 5.90 -3.95
C ALA A 137 7.14 6.68 -2.89
N ILE A 138 5.87 6.96 -3.16
CA ILE A 138 4.96 7.60 -2.21
C ILE A 138 4.15 6.51 -1.52
N ILE A 139 4.27 6.45 -0.19
CA ILE A 139 3.63 5.43 0.64
C ILE A 139 2.56 6.11 1.48
N GLU A 140 1.30 5.93 1.12
CA GLU A 140 0.18 6.38 1.94
C GLU A 140 -0.09 5.35 3.05
N VAL A 141 -0.04 5.81 4.30
CA VAL A 141 -0.45 5.03 5.46
C VAL A 141 -1.88 5.39 5.82
N GLY A 142 -2.79 4.44 5.58
CA GLY A 142 -4.20 4.55 5.91
C GLY A 142 -4.45 4.65 7.42
N GLY A 143 -5.67 5.04 7.78
CA GLY A 143 -6.04 5.35 9.16
C GLY A 143 -5.64 6.76 9.60
N THR A 144 -5.61 6.95 10.92
CA THR A 144 -5.22 8.19 11.59
C THR A 144 -4.16 7.85 12.64
N VAL A 145 -3.15 8.72 12.79
CA VAL A 145 -2.10 8.59 13.79
C VAL A 145 -2.69 8.78 15.20
N GLY A 146 -2.36 7.85 16.09
CA GLY A 146 -2.88 7.79 17.47
C GLY A 146 -3.68 6.52 17.70
#